data_AF-A0A7M3ZTP6-F1
#
_entry.id   AF-A0A7M3ZTP6-F1
#
_cell.length_a   1.000
_cell.length_b   1.000
_cell.length_c   1.000
_cell.angle_alpha   90.00
_cell.angle_beta   90.00
_cell.angle_gamma   90.00
#
_symmetry.space_group_name_H-M   'P 1'
#
loop_
_entity.id
_entity.type
_entity.pdbx_description
1 polymer ?
#
loop_
_entity_poly.entity_id
_entity_poly.type
_entity_poly.pdbx_seq_one_letter_code
_entity_poly.pdbx_strand_id
1 'polypeptide(L)'
;MQLEGKGQNQRRRGSTMWLWYDWQAAAVADEDGNLVDVMKWDGHMSEHAVVERLRLIASGRLVREAEELKQRFPEAAVRVHGEPDLPEADWPLPNDEQQAIADGAALRLAVEGVQAAANDPDRRLEHLVRGSDELRAAHLTMESRLIEWAGL
;
A
#
# COMPACT_ATOMS: atom_id res chain seq x y z
N MET A 1 1.62 49.58 -26.18
CA MET A 1 0.34 48.95 -25.76
C MET A 1 0.47 47.46 -26.07
N GLN A 2 0.75 46.48 -25.19
CA GLN A 2 0.33 46.26 -23.79
C GLN A 2 -1.14 46.64 -23.57
N LEU A 3 -2.08 45.80 -23.16
CA LEU A 3 -2.16 44.44 -22.61
C LEU A 3 -3.62 43.98 -22.80
N GLU A 4 -3.88 42.67 -22.88
CA GLU A 4 -5.00 41.93 -22.25
C GLU A 4 -5.07 40.54 -22.91
N GLY A 5 -4.72 39.41 -22.30
CA GLY A 5 -4.52 39.15 -20.88
C GLY A 5 -5.80 38.71 -20.19
N LYS A 6 -6.01 37.38 -20.20
CA LYS A 6 -6.78 36.57 -19.25
C LYS A 6 -8.30 36.54 -19.43
N GLY A 7 -8.77 35.31 -19.58
CA GLY A 7 -10.19 34.99 -19.51
C GLY A 7 -10.58 33.61 -19.99
N GLN A 8 -9.64 32.67 -20.23
CA GLN A 8 -9.98 31.25 -20.36
C GLN A 8 -10.32 30.68 -18.96
N ASN A 9 -11.31 31.30 -18.32
CA ASN A 9 -12.01 30.78 -17.17
C ASN A 9 -13.12 29.89 -17.72
N GLN A 10 -12.72 28.81 -18.39
CA GLN A 10 -13.63 27.70 -18.68
C GLN A 10 -13.90 27.05 -17.32
N ARG A 11 -14.87 27.60 -16.60
CA ARG A 11 -15.62 26.88 -15.58
C ARG A 11 -16.15 25.62 -16.26
N ARG A 12 -15.37 24.53 -16.23
CA ARG A 12 -15.83 23.23 -16.68
C ARG A 12 -16.99 22.88 -15.75
N ARG A 13 -18.21 22.94 -16.31
CA ARG A 13 -19.41 22.32 -15.75
C ARG A 13 -19.02 20.91 -15.32
N GLY A 14 -19.43 20.51 -14.11
CA GLY A 14 -18.99 19.29 -13.41
C GLY A 14 -18.66 18.12 -14.35
N SER A 15 -17.39 18.07 -14.74
CA SER A 15 -16.81 16.98 -15.51
C SER A 15 -16.17 16.09 -14.46
N THR A 16 -16.54 14.82 -14.46
CA THR A 16 -15.99 13.78 -13.60
C THR A 16 -14.50 13.65 -13.88
N MET A 17 -13.66 14.30 -13.08
CA MET A 17 -12.22 14.17 -13.15
C MET A 17 -11.76 12.97 -12.33
N TRP A 18 -10.71 12.31 -12.79
CA TRP A 18 -10.13 11.14 -12.14
C TRP A 18 -8.68 11.42 -11.81
N LEU A 19 -8.29 11.13 -10.57
CA LEU A 19 -6.91 11.22 -10.11
C LEU A 19 -6.38 9.80 -9.96
N TRP A 20 -5.52 9.41 -10.88
CA TRP A 20 -4.77 8.17 -10.81
C TRP A 20 -3.45 8.39 -10.08
N TYR A 21 -2.99 7.39 -9.35
CA TYR A 21 -1.62 7.35 -8.87
C TYR A 21 -1.11 5.93 -8.70
N ASP A 22 0.21 5.80 -8.82
CA ASP A 22 0.97 4.64 -8.44
C ASP A 22 2.14 5.03 -7.54
N TRP A 23 3.10 4.13 -7.40
CA TRP A 23 4.30 4.39 -6.61
C TRP A 23 5.24 5.42 -7.26
N GLN A 24 5.21 5.63 -8.58
CA GLN A 24 6.15 6.48 -9.29
C GLN A 24 5.55 7.84 -9.65
N ALA A 25 4.25 7.93 -9.89
CA ALA A 25 3.61 9.08 -10.48
C ALA A 25 2.15 9.22 -10.02
N ALA A 26 1.60 10.40 -10.28
CA ALA A 26 0.19 10.68 -10.17
C ALA A 26 -0.24 11.52 -11.38
N ALA A 27 -1.46 11.33 -11.84
CA ALA A 27 -1.99 12.04 -12.99
C ALA A 27 -3.49 12.30 -12.82
N VAL A 28 -3.98 13.37 -13.42
CA VAL A 28 -5.40 13.69 -13.50
C VAL A 28 -5.87 13.56 -14.93
N ALA A 29 -6.92 12.78 -15.16
CA ALA A 29 -7.60 12.66 -16.45
C ALA A 29 -9.00 13.28 -16.39
N ASP A 30 -9.45 13.83 -17.51
CA ASP A 30 -10.85 14.21 -17.70
C ASP A 30 -11.71 13.04 -18.21
N GLU A 31 -13.01 13.29 -18.39
CA GLU A 31 -13.98 12.28 -18.81
C GLU A 31 -13.68 11.68 -20.20
N ASP A 32 -12.93 12.40 -21.03
CA ASP A 32 -12.55 11.99 -22.37
C ASP A 32 -11.25 11.15 -22.36
N GLY A 33 -10.69 10.87 -21.17
CA GLY A 33 -9.44 10.13 -21.00
C GLY A 33 -8.18 10.97 -21.29
N ASN A 34 -8.31 12.29 -21.42
CA ASN A 34 -7.15 13.15 -21.65
C ASN A 34 -6.48 13.51 -20.33
N LEU A 35 -5.15 13.39 -20.29
CA LEU A 35 -4.37 13.84 -19.14
C LEU A 35 -4.36 15.37 -19.05
N VAL A 36 -4.93 15.88 -17.97
CA VAL A 36 -4.98 17.30 -17.61
C VAL A 36 -3.70 17.72 -16.91
N ASP A 37 -3.16 16.85 -16.06
CA ASP A 37 -1.98 17.14 -15.24
C ASP A 37 -1.25 15.85 -14.88
N VAL A 38 0.08 15.90 -14.80
CA VAL A 38 0.93 14.76 -14.50
C VAL A 38 2.06 15.20 -13.59
N MET A 39 2.27 14.44 -12.52
CA MET A 39 3.36 14.59 -11.59
C MET A 39 4.13 13.29 -11.49
N LYS A 40 5.41 13.31 -11.82
CA LYS A 40 6.30 12.17 -11.64
C LYS A 40 7.18 12.42 -10.42
N TRP A 41 7.44 11.36 -9.68
CA TRP A 41 8.38 11.39 -8.58
C TRP A 41 9.79 11.67 -9.11
N ASP A 42 10.43 12.68 -8.52
CA ASP A 42 11.75 13.19 -8.85
C ASP A 42 12.86 12.69 -7.92
N GLY A 43 12.52 11.82 -6.96
CA GLY A 43 13.46 11.30 -5.98
C GLY A 43 14.36 10.18 -6.49
N HIS A 44 15.31 9.77 -5.65
CA HIS A 44 16.18 8.63 -5.94
C HIS A 44 15.38 7.31 -5.89
N MET A 45 15.30 6.62 -7.03
CA MET A 45 14.76 5.26 -7.20
C MET A 45 15.61 4.19 -6.49
N SER A 46 15.87 4.36 -5.20
CA SER A 46 16.39 3.30 -4.35
C SER A 46 15.27 2.34 -3.97
N GLU A 47 15.58 1.06 -3.85
CA GLU A 47 14.63 0.01 -3.43
C GLU A 47 13.91 0.41 -2.12
N HIS A 48 14.65 0.91 -1.12
CA HIS A 48 14.06 1.33 0.15
C HIS A 48 13.03 2.47 -0.01
N ALA A 49 13.32 3.47 -0.85
CA ALA A 49 12.38 4.56 -1.09
C ALA A 49 11.11 4.07 -1.81
N VAL A 50 11.23 3.09 -2.71
CA VAL A 50 10.09 2.46 -3.37
C VAL A 50 9.28 1.62 -2.37
N VAL A 51 9.93 0.88 -1.46
CA VAL A 51 9.26 0.15 -0.37
C VAL A 51 8.38 1.08 0.47
N GLU A 52 8.91 2.22 0.90
CA GLU A 52 8.14 3.17 1.72
C GLU A 52 6.92 3.74 0.96
N ARG A 53 7.06 3.99 -0.34
CA ARG A 53 5.95 4.47 -1.18
C ARG A 53 4.90 3.39 -1.40
N LEU A 54 5.30 2.15 -1.67
CA LEU A 54 4.39 1.00 -1.75
C LEU A 54 3.68 0.76 -0.41
N ARG A 55 4.37 0.96 0.71
CA ARG A 55 3.78 0.87 2.06
C ARG A 55 2.72 1.95 2.28
N LEU A 56 2.95 3.19 1.84
CA LEU A 56 1.92 4.24 1.87
C LEU A 56 0.67 3.80 1.10
N ILE A 57 0.85 3.32 -0.14
CA ILE A 57 -0.25 2.84 -0.99
C ILE A 57 -1.00 1.68 -0.32
N ALA A 58 -0.29 0.69 0.20
CA ALA A 58 -0.88 -0.46 0.91
C ALA A 58 -1.67 -0.05 2.16
N SER A 59 -1.30 1.07 2.80
CA SER A 59 -2.04 1.65 3.93
C SER A 59 -3.23 2.53 3.53
N GLY A 60 -3.53 2.66 2.23
CA GLY A 60 -4.57 3.55 1.72
C GLY A 60 -4.20 5.03 1.76
N ARG A 61 -2.91 5.35 1.92
CA ARG A 61 -2.40 6.73 1.91
C ARG A 61 -1.98 7.14 0.51
N LEU A 62 -2.05 8.44 0.27
CA LEU A 62 -1.60 9.06 -0.96
C LEU A 62 -0.08 9.26 -0.93
N VAL A 63 0.53 9.16 -2.12
CA VAL A 63 1.89 9.66 -2.33
C VAL A 63 1.87 11.18 -2.48
N ARG A 64 3.01 11.84 -2.24
CA ARG A 64 3.13 13.31 -2.30
C ARG A 64 2.54 13.90 -3.59
N GLU A 65 2.86 13.29 -4.73
CA GLU A 65 2.40 13.74 -6.04
C GLU A 65 0.86 13.67 -6.17
N ALA A 66 0.25 12.64 -5.59
CA ALA A 66 -1.20 12.48 -5.53
C ALA A 66 -1.85 13.47 -4.54
N GLU A 67 -1.20 13.75 -3.40
CA GLU A 67 -1.66 14.78 -2.46
C GLU A 67 -1.65 16.18 -3.10
N GLU A 68 -0.58 16.53 -3.81
CA GLU A 68 -0.45 17.81 -4.51
C GLU A 68 -1.49 17.94 -5.62
N LEU A 69 -1.72 16.88 -6.42
CA LEU A 69 -2.78 16.87 -7.42
C LEU A 69 -4.18 16.95 -6.80
N LYS A 70 -4.42 16.27 -5.67
CA LYS A 70 -5.71 16.32 -4.98
C LYS A 70 -6.02 17.71 -4.43
N GLN A 71 -5.00 18.46 -4.03
CA GLN A 71 -5.15 19.86 -3.62
C GLN A 71 -5.49 20.77 -4.81
N ARG A 72 -4.89 20.52 -5.98
CA ARG A 72 -5.16 21.28 -7.21
C ARG A 72 -6.53 20.96 -7.82
N PHE A 73 -6.96 19.71 -7.72
CA PHE A 73 -8.21 19.18 -8.26
C PHE A 73 -9.03 18.47 -7.17
N PRO A 74 -9.62 19.22 -6.22
CA PRO A 74 -10.34 18.64 -5.08
C PRO A 74 -11.54 17.79 -5.50
N GLU A 75 -12.14 18.06 -6.64
CA GLU A 75 -13.25 17.33 -7.25
C GLU A 75 -12.86 15.97 -7.86
N ALA A 76 -11.57 15.73 -8.12
CA ALA A 76 -11.13 14.52 -8.81
C ALA A 76 -11.31 13.25 -7.94
N ALA A 77 -11.89 12.21 -8.52
CA ALA A 77 -12.06 10.91 -7.88
C ALA A 77 -10.70 10.18 -7.84
N VAL A 78 -10.17 9.97 -6.62
CA VAL A 78 -8.88 9.32 -6.40
C VAL A 78 -9.00 7.82 -6.64
N ARG A 79 -8.10 7.25 -7.43
CA ARG A 79 -7.98 5.83 -7.74
C ARG A 79 -6.52 5.39 -7.76
N VAL A 80 -6.23 4.28 -7.09
CA VAL A 80 -4.93 3.63 -7.17
C VAL A 80 -4.82 2.87 -8.50
N HIS A 81 -3.62 2.77 -9.04
CA HIS A 81 -3.34 1.89 -10.16
C HIS A 81 -3.84 0.45 -9.91
N GLY A 82 -4.54 -0.12 -10.90
CA GLY A 82 -5.09 -1.47 -10.84
C GLY A 82 -6.50 -1.58 -10.24
N GLU A 83 -7.11 -0.47 -9.79
CA GLU A 83 -8.52 -0.47 -9.40
C GLU A 83 -9.45 -0.74 -10.60
N PRO A 84 -10.52 -1.55 -10.42
CA PRO A 84 -11.37 -2.01 -11.51
C PRO A 84 -12.22 -0.90 -12.14
N ASP A 85 -12.41 0.21 -11.44
CA ASP A 85 -13.17 1.38 -11.90
C ASP A 85 -12.26 2.53 -12.37
N LEU A 86 -10.97 2.26 -12.58
CA LEU A 86 -10.05 3.20 -13.20
C LEU A 86 -10.44 3.42 -14.67
N PRO A 87 -10.64 4.67 -15.13
CA PRO A 87 -10.99 4.91 -16.52
C PRO A 87 -9.81 4.63 -17.44
N GLU A 88 -10.13 4.37 -18.70
CA GLU A 88 -9.14 4.18 -19.76
C GLU A 88 -8.53 5.54 -20.13
N ALA A 89 -7.25 5.70 -19.83
CA ALA A 89 -6.45 6.86 -20.19
C ALA A 89 -4.98 6.42 -20.36
N ASP A 90 -4.18 7.24 -21.03
CA ASP A 90 -2.75 6.97 -21.27
C ASP A 90 -1.91 7.27 -20.01
N TRP A 91 -2.18 6.54 -18.94
CA TRP A 91 -1.55 6.74 -17.64
C TRP A 91 -0.02 6.63 -17.75
N PRO A 92 0.76 7.45 -17.01
CA PRO A 92 2.21 7.45 -17.10
C PRO A 92 2.82 6.26 -16.34
N LEU A 93 2.68 5.07 -16.92
CA LEU A 93 3.15 3.81 -16.35
C LEU A 93 4.69 3.75 -16.25
N PRO A 94 5.22 2.97 -15.30
CA PRO A 94 6.65 2.70 -15.20
C PRO A 94 7.18 1.98 -16.45
N ASN A 95 8.45 2.25 -16.78
CA ASN A 95 9.18 1.43 -17.74
C ASN A 95 9.61 0.08 -17.11
N ASP A 96 10.15 -0.83 -17.93
CA ASP A 96 10.53 -2.17 -17.46
C ASP A 96 11.55 -2.16 -16.31
N GLU A 97 12.52 -1.25 -16.32
CA GLU A 97 13.52 -1.12 -15.25
C GLU A 97 12.89 -0.62 -13.95
N GLN A 98 11.99 0.36 -14.05
CA GLN A 98 11.22 0.89 -12.93
C GLN A 98 10.30 -0.17 -12.34
N GLN A 99 9.64 -0.95 -13.21
CA GLN A 99 8.79 -2.05 -12.80
C GLN A 99 9.59 -3.12 -12.06
N ALA A 100 10.80 -3.48 -12.54
CA ALA A 100 11.66 -4.45 -11.87
C ALA A 100 12.08 -3.99 -10.45
N ILE A 101 12.32 -2.69 -10.25
CA ILE A 101 12.61 -2.13 -8.93
C ILE A 101 11.37 -2.20 -8.03
N ALA A 102 10.19 -1.88 -8.58
CA ALA A 102 8.93 -1.98 -7.85
C ALA A 102 8.61 -3.42 -7.42
N ASP A 103 8.88 -4.40 -8.29
CA ASP A 103 8.68 -5.82 -7.99
C ASP A 103 9.63 -6.28 -6.87
N GLY A 104 10.90 -5.87 -6.91
CA GLY A 104 11.86 -6.12 -5.83
C GLY A 104 11.42 -5.52 -4.49
N ALA A 105 10.97 -4.26 -4.52
CA ALA A 105 10.43 -3.58 -3.35
C ALA A 105 9.15 -4.26 -2.81
N ALA A 106 8.25 -4.70 -3.69
CA ALA A 106 7.03 -5.41 -3.30
C ALA A 106 7.35 -6.76 -2.64
N LEU A 107 8.31 -7.51 -3.18
CA LEU A 107 8.78 -8.76 -2.57
C LEU A 107 9.35 -8.51 -1.17
N ARG A 108 10.17 -7.47 -1.01
CA ARG A 108 10.73 -7.09 0.28
C ARG A 108 9.63 -6.69 1.28
N LEU A 109 8.67 -5.87 0.86
CA LEU A 109 7.53 -5.46 1.68
C LEU A 109 6.72 -6.67 2.15
N ALA A 110 6.52 -7.67 1.28
CA ALA A 110 5.85 -8.91 1.65
C ALA A 110 6.64 -9.72 2.70
N VAL A 111 7.96 -9.84 2.55
CA VAL A 111 8.83 -10.51 3.54
C VAL A 111 8.76 -9.80 4.89
N GLU A 112 8.87 -8.47 4.90
CA GLU A 112 8.75 -7.66 6.13
C GLU A 112 7.37 -7.85 6.80
N GLY A 113 6.30 -7.91 6.01
CA GLY A 113 4.94 -8.19 6.50
C GLY A 113 4.79 -9.57 7.14
N VAL A 114 5.37 -10.61 6.53
CA VAL A 114 5.38 -11.97 7.10
C VAL A 114 6.16 -12.00 8.41
N GLN A 115 7.33 -11.36 8.46
CA GLN A 115 8.14 -11.29 9.68
C GLN A 115 7.41 -10.56 10.81
N ALA A 116 6.74 -9.44 10.51
CA ALA A 116 5.94 -8.70 11.47
C ALA A 116 4.80 -9.56 12.04
N ALA A 117 4.08 -10.29 11.18
CA ALA A 117 2.99 -11.18 11.61
C ALA A 117 3.49 -12.42 12.39
N ALA A 118 4.69 -12.92 12.10
CA ALA A 118 5.31 -14.01 12.85
C ALA A 118 5.80 -13.57 14.23
N ASN A 119 6.19 -12.30 14.38
CA ASN A 119 6.67 -11.72 15.63
C ASN A 119 5.55 -11.18 16.53
N ASP A 120 4.29 -11.49 16.22
CA ASP A 120 3.12 -11.09 17.00
C ASP A 120 3.21 -11.63 18.44
N PRO A 121 3.33 -10.77 19.47
CA PRO A 121 3.46 -11.19 20.85
C PRO A 121 2.25 -11.99 21.35
N ASP A 122 1.05 -11.74 20.84
CA ASP A 122 -0.17 -12.44 21.28
C ASP A 122 -0.14 -13.90 20.86
N ARG A 123 0.30 -14.18 19.62
CA ARG A 123 0.53 -15.56 19.14
C ARG A 123 1.59 -16.29 19.95
N ARG A 124 2.65 -15.58 20.35
CA ARG A 124 3.70 -16.15 21.21
C ARG A 124 3.17 -16.48 22.60
N LEU A 125 2.31 -15.62 23.18
CA LEU A 125 1.65 -15.88 24.46
C LEU A 125 0.70 -17.07 24.36
N GLU A 126 -0.09 -17.17 23.30
CA GLU A 126 -0.97 -18.32 23.05
C GLU A 126 -0.18 -19.63 23.00
N HIS A 127 0.94 -19.66 22.28
CA HIS A 127 1.83 -20.84 22.24
C HIS A 127 2.41 -21.19 23.62
N LEU A 128 2.78 -20.19 24.43
CA LEU A 128 3.31 -20.42 25.78
C LEU A 128 2.23 -20.98 26.72
N VAL A 129 1.01 -20.46 26.66
CA VAL A 129 -0.13 -20.96 27.45
C VAL A 129 -0.42 -22.41 27.08
N ARG A 130 -0.51 -22.70 25.78
CA ARG A 130 -0.72 -24.06 25.28
C ARG A 130 0.39 -25.02 25.73
N GLY A 131 1.65 -24.59 25.63
CA GLY A 131 2.78 -25.38 26.13
C GLY A 131 2.72 -25.66 27.63
N SER A 132 2.24 -24.70 28.42
CA SER A 132 2.02 -24.88 29.87
C SER A 132 0.92 -25.90 30.16
N ASP A 133 -0.19 -25.86 29.42
CA ASP A 133 -1.28 -26.82 29.56
C ASP A 133 -0.84 -28.24 29.16
N GLU A 134 -0.06 -28.37 28.08
CA GLU A 134 0.53 -29.63 27.63
C GLU A 134 1.50 -30.20 28.68
N LEU A 135 2.36 -29.38 29.29
CA LEU A 135 3.25 -29.79 30.38
C LEU A 135 2.47 -30.25 31.62
N ARG A 136 1.40 -29.54 31.98
CA ARG A 136 0.55 -29.92 33.12
C ARG A 136 -0.13 -31.26 32.88
N ALA A 137 -0.67 -31.49 31.68
CA ALA A 137 -1.27 -32.76 31.30
C ALA A 137 -0.25 -33.91 31.33
N ALA A 138 0.96 -33.67 30.82
CA ALA A 138 2.05 -34.65 30.88
C ALA A 138 2.45 -34.97 32.33
N HIS A 139 2.55 -33.96 33.18
CA HIS A 139 2.88 -34.13 34.60
C HIS A 139 1.85 -34.98 35.34
N LEU A 140 0.56 -34.65 35.20
CA LEU A 140 -0.54 -35.43 35.82
C LEU A 140 -0.55 -36.89 35.35
N THR A 141 -0.24 -37.11 34.07
CA THR A 141 -0.14 -38.46 33.50
C THR A 141 1.03 -39.23 34.11
N MET A 142 2.20 -38.59 34.24
CA MET A 142 3.38 -39.20 34.87
C MET A 142 3.15 -39.50 36.35
N GLU A 143 2.57 -38.56 37.09
CA GLU A 143 2.24 -38.73 38.50
C GLU A 143 1.28 -39.92 38.72
N SER A 144 0.22 -40.01 37.92
CA SER A 144 -0.74 -41.12 37.98
C SER A 144 -0.06 -42.47 37.76
N ARG A 145 0.80 -42.57 36.73
CA ARG A 145 1.58 -43.79 36.45
C ARG A 145 2.55 -44.14 37.57
N LEU A 146 3.18 -43.16 38.21
CA LEU A 146 4.08 -43.40 39.33
C LEU A 146 3.32 -43.95 40.54
N ILE A 147 2.12 -43.44 40.82
CA ILE A 147 1.26 -43.97 41.90
C ILE A 147 0.84 -45.41 41.58
N GLU A 148 0.43 -45.69 40.34
CA GLU A 148 0.11 -47.06 39.91
C GLU A 148 1.31 -48.02 40.10
N TRP A 149 2.52 -47.58 39.75
CA TRP A 149 3.73 -48.39 39.92
C TRP A 149 4.14 -48.57 41.37
N ALA A 150 4.07 -47.52 42.19
CA ALA A 150 4.44 -47.60 43.61
C ALA A 150 3.43 -48.40 44.44
N GLY A 151 2.19 -48.56 43.94
CA GLY A 151 1.16 -49.39 44.56
C GLY A 151 1.27 -50.90 44.24
N LEU A 152 2.19 -51.31 43.36
CA LEU A 152 2.52 -52.72 43.07
C LEU A 152 3.54 -53.28 44.07
#